data_AF-A0A934RAN3-F1
#
_entry.id   AF-A0A934RAN3-F1
#
_cell.length_a   1.000
_cell.length_b   1.000
_cell.length_c   1.000
_cell.angle_alpha   90.00
_cell.angle_beta   90.00
_cell.angle_gamma   90.00
#
_symmetry.space_group_name_H-M   'P 1'
#
loop_
_entity.id
_entity.type
_entity.pdbx_description
1 polymer ?
#
loop_
_entity_poly.entity_id
_entity_poly.type
_entity_poly.pdbx_seq_one_letter_code
_entity_poly.pdbx_strand_id
1 'polypeptide(L)'
;MNTKTNHLITTLAVIVPLLSSSCVVVEESNPGSTAGSAAATSSGYAAGYEKGRADGAGGLSRTPTRHEYLYSEADRSDFFRGYEAGYNAGIR
;
A
#
# COMPACT_ATOMS: atom_id res chain seq x y z
N MET A 1 -58.34 -30.68 9.57
CA MET A 1 -58.11 -31.70 10.62
C MET A 1 -56.62 -31.75 10.91
N ASN A 2 -56.24 -31.41 12.14
CA ASN A 2 -54.87 -31.38 12.63
C ASN A 2 -54.44 -32.78 13.11
N THR A 3 -53.19 -33.17 12.86
CA THR A 3 -52.47 -34.00 13.84
C THR A 3 -50.99 -33.63 13.84
N LYS A 4 -50.60 -32.95 14.91
CA LYS A 4 -49.24 -32.68 15.36
C LYS A 4 -48.63 -34.01 15.83
N THR A 5 -47.35 -34.28 15.56
CA THR A 5 -46.43 -34.74 16.60
C THR A 5 -45.01 -34.33 16.23
N ASN A 6 -44.46 -33.48 17.10
CA ASN A 6 -43.13 -32.90 17.07
C ASN A 6 -42.06 -33.91 17.49
N HIS A 7 -40.92 -33.80 16.80
CA HIS A 7 -39.54 -33.71 17.30
C HIS A 7 -39.10 -34.58 18.49
N LEU A 8 -38.11 -35.43 18.22
CA LEU A 8 -36.92 -35.66 19.05
C LEU A 8 -35.81 -36.06 18.05
N ILE A 9 -35.06 -35.09 17.49
CA ILE A 9 -33.77 -34.60 18.00
C ILE A 9 -32.92 -35.75 18.55
N THR A 10 -31.82 -36.09 17.85
CA THR A 10 -30.45 -36.12 18.40
C THR A 10 -29.44 -36.41 17.28
N THR A 11 -28.85 -35.32 16.78
CA THR A 11 -27.45 -35.14 16.35
C THR A 11 -26.72 -36.21 15.53
N LEU A 12 -26.32 -35.82 14.31
CA LEU A 12 -24.90 -35.92 13.94
C LEU A 12 -24.57 -34.85 12.90
N ALA A 13 -23.93 -33.77 13.37
CA ALA A 13 -23.25 -32.81 12.51
C ALA A 13 -21.92 -33.44 12.07
N VAL A 14 -21.68 -33.58 10.77
CA VAL A 14 -20.31 -33.63 10.24
C VAL A 14 -20.21 -32.62 9.10
N ILE A 15 -19.62 -31.52 9.52
CA ILE A 15 -19.14 -30.35 8.80
C ILE A 15 -18.38 -30.76 7.54
N VAL A 16 -18.73 -30.14 6.42
CA VAL A 16 -17.98 -30.19 5.15
C VAL A 16 -16.69 -29.40 5.34
N PRO A 17 -15.49 -30.01 5.28
CA PRO A 17 -14.28 -29.23 5.08
C PRO A 17 -14.17 -28.94 3.59
N LEU A 18 -14.66 -27.76 3.19
CA LEU A 18 -14.15 -27.10 1.99
C LEU A 18 -12.64 -26.96 2.23
N LEU A 19 -11.85 -27.74 1.48
CA LEU A 19 -10.41 -27.52 1.36
C LEU A 19 -10.22 -26.17 0.66
N SER A 20 -10.35 -25.09 1.41
CA SER A 20 -9.75 -23.82 1.06
C SER A 20 -8.26 -24.07 1.06
N SER A 21 -7.74 -24.40 -0.13
CA SER A 21 -6.34 -24.27 -0.48
C SER A 21 -5.99 -22.78 -0.38
N SER A 22 -5.87 -22.29 0.86
CA SER A 22 -5.19 -21.05 1.15
C SER A 22 -3.74 -21.32 0.80
N CYS A 23 -3.37 -20.99 -0.45
CA CYS A 23 -2.00 -20.76 -0.81
C CYS A 23 -1.50 -19.68 0.16
N VAL A 24 -0.86 -20.09 1.24
CA VAL A 24 0.06 -19.22 1.95
C VAL A 24 1.16 -18.97 0.93
N VAL A 25 1.07 -17.82 0.26
CA VAL A 25 2.27 -17.20 -0.28
C VAL A 25 3.09 -16.90 0.97
N VAL A 26 4.00 -17.82 1.31
CA VAL A 26 5.15 -17.46 2.13
C VAL A 26 5.90 -16.47 1.26
N GLU A 27 5.57 -15.19 1.40
CA GLU A 27 6.43 -14.13 0.93
C GLU A 27 7.65 -14.23 1.85
N GLU A 28 8.60 -15.06 1.43
CA GLU A 28 9.95 -15.07 1.95
C GLU A 28 10.44 -13.64 1.76
N SER A 29 10.41 -12.90 2.86
CA SER A 29 10.92 -11.54 3.01
C SER A 29 12.40 -11.56 2.64
N ASN A 30 12.68 -11.50 1.34
CA ASN A 30 13.95 -11.05 0.83
C ASN A 30 14.00 -9.55 1.14
N PRO A 31 14.87 -9.07 2.04
CA PRO A 31 14.99 -7.65 2.37
C PRO A 31 15.59 -6.82 1.22
N GLY A 32 15.54 -7.32 -0.02
CA GLY A 32 16.24 -6.76 -1.17
C GLY A 32 15.35 -6.09 -2.22
N SER A 33 14.02 -6.09 -2.12
CA SER A 33 13.18 -5.63 -3.26
C SER A 33 11.84 -4.98 -2.91
N THR A 34 11.68 -4.43 -1.69
CA THR A 34 10.46 -3.66 -1.33
C THR A 34 10.68 -2.14 -1.37
N ALA A 35 11.80 -1.66 -1.90
CA ALA A 35 12.01 -0.21 -1.99
C ALA A 35 11.00 0.45 -2.95
N GLY A 36 10.58 -0.22 -4.02
CA GLY A 36 9.67 0.32 -5.03
C GLY A 36 8.22 0.48 -4.54
N SER A 37 7.68 -0.54 -3.86
CA SER A 37 6.28 -0.56 -3.44
C SER A 37 6.05 0.06 -2.05
N ALA A 38 6.99 -0.09 -1.10
CA ALA A 38 6.84 0.52 0.22
C ALA A 38 7.01 2.04 0.19
N ALA A 39 7.84 2.56 -0.72
CA ALA A 39 8.02 3.99 -0.85
C ALA A 39 6.80 4.67 -1.48
N ALA A 40 6.15 4.06 -2.47
CA ALA A 40 4.89 4.62 -2.98
C ALA A 40 3.81 4.76 -1.88
N THR A 41 3.92 3.97 -0.80
CA THR A 41 3.05 4.05 0.38
C THR A 41 3.60 4.86 1.54
N SER A 42 4.85 5.33 1.50
CA SER A 42 5.41 6.16 2.60
C SER A 42 4.96 7.61 2.46
N SER A 43 4.63 8.24 3.59
CA SER A 43 4.16 9.63 3.64
C SER A 43 5.17 10.60 3.02
N GLY A 44 6.47 10.33 3.20
CA GLY A 44 7.57 11.11 2.62
C GLY A 44 7.54 11.11 1.09
N TYR A 45 7.37 9.95 0.46
CA TYR A 45 7.30 9.86 -1.00
C TYR A 45 6.11 10.60 -1.58
N ALA A 46 4.92 10.45 -0.99
CA ALA A 46 3.72 11.13 -1.47
C ALA A 46 3.86 12.66 -1.38
N ALA A 47 4.41 13.16 -0.28
CA ALA A 47 4.71 14.58 -0.11
C ALA A 47 5.75 15.08 -1.14
N GLY A 48 6.80 14.29 -1.36
CA GLY A 48 7.82 14.55 -2.38
C GLY A 48 7.20 14.65 -3.76
N TYR A 49 6.40 13.64 -4.15
CA TYR A 49 5.76 13.56 -5.46
C TYR A 49 4.92 14.79 -5.77
N GLU A 50 4.09 15.23 -4.83
CA GLU A 50 3.25 16.39 -5.06
C GLU A 50 4.07 17.68 -5.25
N LYS A 51 5.14 17.87 -4.46
CA LYS A 51 6.04 19.02 -4.61
C LYS A 51 6.85 18.98 -5.90
N GLY A 52 7.39 17.82 -6.25
CA GLY A 52 8.08 17.61 -7.51
C GLY A 52 7.19 17.95 -8.69
N ARG A 53 5.96 17.42 -8.70
CA ARG A 53 4.97 17.67 -9.76
C ARG A 53 4.64 19.14 -9.92
N ALA A 54 4.43 19.85 -8.80
CA ALA A 54 4.17 21.29 -8.83
C ALA A 54 5.37 22.07 -9.38
N ASP A 55 6.59 21.76 -8.94
CA ASP A 55 7.81 22.42 -9.39
C ASP A 55 8.07 22.17 -10.89
N GLY A 56 7.92 20.91 -11.34
CA GLY A 56 8.08 20.52 -12.74
C GLY A 56 7.04 21.20 -13.65
N ALA A 57 5.77 21.25 -13.21
CA ALA A 57 4.72 21.96 -13.94
C ALA A 57 4.92 23.48 -13.96
N GLY A 58 5.58 24.02 -12.94
CA GLY A 58 5.95 25.44 -12.86
C GLY A 58 7.25 25.79 -13.58
N GLY A 59 7.96 24.83 -14.17
CA GLY A 59 9.25 25.05 -14.83
C GLY A 59 10.38 25.47 -13.88
N LEU A 60 10.23 25.22 -12.58
CA LEU A 60 11.28 25.50 -11.61
C LEU A 60 12.42 24.50 -11.75
N SER A 61 13.64 24.85 -11.33
CA SER A 61 14.75 23.90 -11.28
C SER A 61 14.45 22.74 -10.32
N ARG A 62 14.83 21.53 -10.74
CA ARG A 62 14.80 20.29 -9.95
C ARG A 62 15.65 20.42 -8.68
N THR A 63 15.04 20.78 -7.56
CA THR A 63 15.75 21.04 -6.30
C THR A 63 14.89 20.59 -5.11
N PRO A 64 14.88 19.29 -4.76
CA PRO A 64 14.08 18.75 -3.66
C PRO A 64 14.42 19.38 -2.30
N THR A 65 15.67 19.80 -2.09
CA THR A 65 16.13 20.46 -0.86
C THR A 65 15.45 21.80 -0.58
N ARG A 66 14.84 22.44 -1.58
CA ARG A 66 14.00 23.64 -1.39
C ARG A 66 12.84 23.39 -0.41
N HIS A 67 12.42 22.13 -0.29
CA HIS A 67 11.31 21.69 0.55
C HIS A 67 11.78 20.91 1.78
N GLU A 68 12.99 21.19 2.29
CA GLU A 68 13.59 20.48 3.44
C GLU A 68 12.74 20.48 4.73
N TYR A 69 11.89 21.49 4.89
CA TYR A 69 10.97 21.58 6.02
C TYR A 69 9.80 20.58 5.97
N LEU A 70 9.64 19.81 4.89
CA LEU A 70 8.53 18.85 4.70
C LEU A 70 8.90 17.41 5.04
N TYR A 71 10.16 17.12 5.37
CA TYR A 71 10.60 15.76 5.69
C TYR A 71 11.58 15.76 6.86
N SER A 72 11.57 14.66 7.61
CA SER A 72 12.62 14.35 8.57
C SER A 72 13.83 13.72 7.86
N GLU A 73 14.99 13.63 8.52
CA GLU A 73 16.13 12.88 7.96
C GLU A 73 15.79 11.40 7.68
N ALA A 74 14.88 10.80 8.45
CA ALA A 74 14.42 9.44 8.21
C ALA A 74 13.61 9.32 6.91
N ASP A 75 12.78 10.31 6.60
CA ASP A 75 11.91 10.32 5.41
C ASP A 75 12.58 10.93 4.16
N ARG A 76 13.75 11.55 4.33
CA ARG A 76 14.44 12.31 3.29
C ARG A 76 14.64 11.52 2.00
N SER A 77 15.06 10.26 2.10
CA SER A 77 15.30 9.42 0.92
C SER A 77 14.01 9.18 0.12
N ASP A 78 12.92 8.88 0.82
CA ASP A 78 11.63 8.64 0.19
C ASP A 78 11.04 9.92 -0.39
N PHE A 79 11.15 11.04 0.32
CA PHE A 79 10.78 12.35 -0.20
C PHE A 79 11.51 12.68 -1.50
N PHE A 80 12.83 12.46 -1.55
CA PHE A 80 13.63 12.77 -2.75
C PHE A 80 13.20 11.92 -3.93
N ARG A 81 12.97 10.62 -3.70
CA ARG A 81 12.47 9.72 -4.75
C ARG A 81 11.08 10.13 -5.25
N GLY A 82 10.19 10.50 -4.34
CA GLY A 82 8.87 11.02 -4.69
C GLY A 82 8.99 12.28 -5.53
N TYR A 83 9.79 13.24 -5.07
CA TYR A 83 10.04 14.51 -5.76
C TYR A 83 10.55 14.31 -7.18
N GLU A 84 11.53 13.43 -7.38
CA GLU A 84 12.06 13.13 -8.70
C GLU A 84 10.99 12.58 -9.65
N ALA A 85 10.19 11.62 -9.18
CA ALA A 85 9.08 11.05 -9.94
C ALA A 85 8.01 12.09 -10.28
N GLY A 86 7.61 12.90 -9.29
CA GLY A 86 6.65 13.97 -9.47
C GLY A 86 7.12 15.02 -10.46
N TYR A 87 8.37 15.46 -10.34
CA TYR A 87 8.97 16.48 -11.22
C TYR A 87 8.98 16.01 -12.68
N ASN A 88 9.36 14.77 -12.94
CA ASN A 88 9.28 14.20 -14.30
C ASN A 88 7.84 14.20 -14.84
N ALA A 89 6.85 13.88 -13.99
CA ALA A 89 5.44 13.88 -14.39
C ALA A 89 4.86 15.30 -14.58
N GLY A 90 5.47 16.31 -13.96
CA GLY A 90 5.05 17.71 -14.03
C GLY A 90 5.54 18.44 -15.28
N ILE A 91 6.70 18.07 -15.82
CA ILE A 91 7.23 18.69 -17.04
C ILE A 91 6.36 18.30 -18.25
N ARG A 92 5.95 19.30 -19.03
CA ARG A 92 5.15 19.17 -20.25
C ARG A 92 5.85 19.80 -21.44
#